data_AF-A0A4V6T4D8-F1
#
_entry.id   AF-A0A4V6T4D8-F1
#
_cell.length_a   1.000
_cell.length_b   1.000
_cell.length_c   1.000
_cell.angle_alpha   90.00
_cell.angle_beta   90.00
_cell.angle_gamma   90.00
#
_symmetry.space_group_name_H-M   'P 1'
#
loop_
_entity.id
_entity.type
_entity.pdbx_description
1 polymer ?
#
loop_
_entity_poly.entity_id
_entity_poly.type
_entity_poly.pdbx_seq_one_letter_code
_entity_poly.pdbx_strand_id
1 'polypeptide(L)'
;MHLEDRDLQFSKITHHASVTQCLGSVGGEDWYLGVAKASILNESEISNEDGQKPIRSFCGHYYMPPHPDDVCVFRISGPKFLKLNVGTWHAGPLFKKKTMDFYNLELSNTNVVDHTTHDFLKHDKVAFMIEE
;
A
#
# COMPACT_ATOMS: atom_id res chain seq x y z
N MET A 1 -7.75 12.97 -7.65
CA MET A 1 -7.70 11.58 -8.16
C MET A 1 -9.11 11.03 -8.07
N HIS A 2 -9.73 10.68 -9.20
CA HIS A 2 -11.06 10.06 -9.24
C HIS A 2 -10.91 8.55 -9.20
N LEU A 3 -11.61 7.87 -8.29
CA LEU A 3 -11.59 6.42 -8.17
C LEU A 3 -13.00 5.86 -8.29
N GLU A 4 -13.10 4.69 -8.93
CA GLU A 4 -14.33 3.94 -9.13
C GLU A 4 -14.14 2.49 -8.64
N ASP A 5 -15.22 1.88 -8.15
CA ASP A 5 -15.33 0.44 -7.84
C ASP A 5 -14.19 -0.10 -6.95
N ARG A 6 -13.93 0.59 -5.82
CA ARG A 6 -12.90 0.23 -4.83
C ARG A 6 -13.48 -0.52 -3.64
N ASP A 7 -14.03 -1.70 -3.90
CA ASP A 7 -14.68 -2.58 -2.92
C ASP A 7 -13.83 -2.81 -1.65
N LEU A 8 -14.51 -3.19 -0.56
CA LEU A 8 -13.90 -3.48 0.75
C LEU A 8 -13.19 -4.84 0.80
N GLN A 9 -12.45 -5.17 -0.26
CA GLN A 9 -11.65 -6.38 -0.38
C GLN A 9 -10.36 -6.11 -1.15
N PHE A 10 -9.28 -6.78 -0.78
CA PHE A 10 -8.03 -6.73 -1.51
C PHE A 10 -7.19 -7.98 -1.29
N SER A 11 -6.40 -8.35 -2.31
CA SER A 11 -5.32 -9.33 -2.17
C SER A 11 -3.95 -8.75 -2.54
N LYS A 12 -3.91 -7.52 -3.02
CA LYS A 12 -2.69 -6.86 -3.48
C LYS A 12 -2.39 -5.67 -2.60
N ILE A 13 -1.11 -5.49 -2.30
CA ILE A 13 -0.59 -4.36 -1.54
C ILE A 13 0.63 -3.82 -2.27
N THR A 14 0.77 -2.49 -2.33
CA THR A 14 1.82 -1.81 -3.09
C THR A 14 2.63 -0.92 -2.17
N HIS A 15 3.92 -0.75 -2.46
CA HIS A 15 4.73 0.32 -1.87
C HIS A 15 5.45 1.13 -2.94
N HIS A 16 5.82 2.36 -2.55
CA HIS A 16 6.61 3.31 -3.33
C HIS A 16 7.95 3.54 -2.61
N ALA A 17 9.07 3.31 -3.27
CA ALA A 17 10.40 3.29 -2.65
C ALA A 17 11.15 4.62 -2.72
N SER A 18 10.64 5.59 -3.49
CA SER A 18 11.31 6.87 -3.74
C SER A 18 10.48 8.08 -3.29
N VAL A 19 9.20 7.88 -2.98
CA VAL A 19 8.27 8.98 -2.66
C VAL A 19 7.44 8.70 -1.42
N THR A 20 7.02 9.78 -0.77
CA THR A 20 5.86 9.76 0.13
C THR A 20 4.58 9.97 -0.68
N GLN A 21 3.45 9.53 -0.15
CA GLN A 21 2.14 9.80 -0.71
C GLN A 21 1.22 10.36 0.37
N CYS A 22 0.48 11.43 0.07
CA CYS A 22 -0.58 11.92 0.95
C CYS A 22 -1.96 11.73 0.32
N LEU A 23 -2.89 11.18 1.10
CA LEU A 23 -4.26 10.87 0.67
C LEU A 23 -5.29 11.47 1.63
N GLY A 24 -6.38 12.01 1.08
CA GLY A 24 -7.55 12.46 1.84
C GLY A 24 -8.79 12.54 0.95
N SER A 25 -9.93 12.07 1.45
CA SER A 25 -11.22 12.17 0.75
C SER A 25 -11.66 13.62 0.61
N VAL A 26 -12.20 14.02 -0.55
CA VAL A 26 -12.65 15.40 -0.78
C VAL A 26 -13.89 15.77 0.04
N GLY A 27 -14.84 14.85 0.24
CA GLY A 27 -16.09 15.13 0.98
C GLY A 27 -16.08 14.70 2.46
N GLY A 28 -14.97 14.14 2.95
CA GLY A 28 -14.83 13.68 4.34
C GLY A 28 -15.55 12.36 4.67
N GLU A 29 -15.93 11.59 3.66
CA GLU A 29 -16.58 10.29 3.84
C GLU A 29 -15.59 9.21 4.29
N ASP A 30 -16.14 8.20 4.96
CA ASP A 30 -15.35 7.07 5.43
C ASP A 30 -14.73 6.29 4.27
N TRP A 31 -13.42 6.02 4.42
CA TRP A 31 -12.64 5.18 3.53
C TRP A 31 -11.65 4.35 4.35
N TYR A 32 -11.08 3.33 3.71
CA TYR A 32 -10.24 2.34 4.36
C TYR A 32 -8.91 2.20 3.64
N LEU A 33 -7.88 1.87 4.41
CA LEU A 33 -6.54 1.62 3.90
C LEU A 33 -5.94 0.41 4.65
N GLY A 34 -5.68 -0.67 3.92
CA GLY A 34 -4.80 -1.73 4.40
C GLY A 34 -3.36 -1.25 4.36
N VAL A 35 -2.57 -1.49 5.40
CA VAL A 35 -1.15 -1.08 5.47
C VAL A 35 -0.29 -2.16 6.11
N ALA A 36 0.99 -2.19 5.73
CA ALA A 36 2.03 -2.94 6.43
C ALA A 36 3.32 -2.10 6.51
N LYS A 37 4.21 -2.45 7.43
CA LYS A 37 5.47 -1.73 7.66
C LYS A 37 6.37 -1.78 6.42
N ALA A 38 7.08 -0.68 6.16
CA ALA A 38 8.10 -0.67 5.12
C ALA A 38 9.14 -1.77 5.34
N SER A 39 9.54 -2.41 4.25
CA SER A 39 10.46 -3.54 4.26
C SER A 39 11.52 -3.43 3.16
N ILE A 40 11.82 -2.19 2.75
CA ILE A 40 12.93 -1.87 1.86
C ILE A 40 14.23 -2.06 2.64
N LEU A 41 15.21 -2.69 2.00
CA LEU A 41 16.51 -3.00 2.59
C LEU A 41 17.60 -2.07 2.06
N ASN A 42 18.52 -1.69 2.93
CA ASN A 42 19.77 -1.04 2.59
C ASN A 42 20.86 -2.07 2.28
N GLU A 43 21.99 -1.61 1.72
CA GLU A 43 23.10 -2.48 1.30
C GLU A 43 23.62 -3.41 2.42
N SER A 44 23.67 -2.91 3.65
CA SER A 44 24.10 -3.68 4.83
C SER A 44 23.12 -4.78 5.27
N GLU A 45 21.86 -4.70 4.85
CA GLU A 45 20.79 -5.63 5.25
C GLU A 45 20.64 -6.78 4.24
N ILE A 46 21.08 -6.59 3.00
CA ILE A 46 21.07 -7.61 1.94
C ILE A 46 22.00 -8.79 2.28
N SER A 47 23.05 -8.56 3.07
CA SER A 47 24.05 -9.58 3.44
C SER A 47 23.69 -10.43 4.66
N ASN A 48 22.58 -10.15 5.35
CA ASN A 48 22.24 -10.86 6.58
C ASN A 48 21.47 -12.16 6.27
N GLU A 49 22.01 -13.29 6.74
CA GLU A 49 21.63 -14.67 6.40
C GLU A 49 20.36 -15.21 7.12
N ASP A 50 19.38 -14.36 7.42
CA ASP A 50 18.13 -14.80 8.08
C ASP A 50 17.15 -15.40 7.06
N GLY A 51 17.53 -16.51 6.42
CA GLY A 51 16.67 -17.53 5.77
C GLY A 51 15.76 -17.11 4.59
N GLN A 52 15.12 -15.95 4.62
CA GLN A 52 14.32 -15.40 3.54
C GLN A 52 15.20 -14.51 2.67
N LYS A 53 15.26 -14.84 1.37
CA LYS A 53 16.07 -14.11 0.40
C LYS A 53 15.40 -12.79 0.02
N PRO A 54 16.10 -11.65 0.12
CA PRO A 54 15.64 -10.38 -0.42
C PRO A 54 15.22 -10.48 -1.89
N ILE A 55 14.15 -9.78 -2.26
CA ILE A 55 13.70 -9.66 -3.64
C ILE A 55 14.17 -8.32 -4.20
N ARG A 56 14.75 -8.35 -5.40
CA ARG A 56 15.02 -7.13 -6.16
C ARG A 56 13.77 -6.70 -6.91
N SER A 57 13.28 -5.49 -6.63
CA SER A 57 12.13 -4.92 -7.33
C SER A 57 12.48 -4.52 -8.77
N PHE A 58 11.45 -4.28 -9.58
CA PHE A 58 11.61 -3.65 -10.89
C PHE A 58 12.23 -2.24 -10.79
N CYS A 59 11.97 -1.51 -9.70
CA CYS A 59 12.48 -0.18 -9.44
C CYS A 59 13.96 -0.17 -8.98
N GLY A 60 14.56 -1.35 -8.77
CA GLY A 60 15.99 -1.53 -8.51
C GLY A 60 16.37 -1.68 -7.04
N HIS A 61 15.48 -1.33 -6.10
CA HIS A 61 15.69 -1.54 -4.65
C HIS A 61 15.45 -3.00 -4.24
N TYR A 62 16.04 -3.39 -3.11
CA TYR A 62 15.77 -4.68 -2.47
C TYR A 62 14.71 -4.52 -1.38
N TYR A 63 13.90 -5.55 -1.19
CA TYR A 63 12.88 -5.56 -0.14
C TYR A 63 12.53 -6.98 0.31
N MET A 64 11.88 -7.07 1.47
CA MET A 64 11.23 -8.29 1.94
C MET A 64 9.73 -8.22 1.66
N PRO A 65 9.10 -9.25 1.07
CA PRO A 65 7.64 -9.29 0.94
C PRO A 65 6.96 -9.13 2.30
N PRO A 66 5.82 -8.41 2.37
CA PRO A 66 5.06 -8.29 3.62
C PRO A 66 4.43 -9.64 3.95
N HIS A 67 4.44 -10.04 5.23
CA HIS A 67 3.71 -11.21 5.68
C HIS A 67 2.22 -10.85 5.86
N PRO A 68 1.25 -11.75 5.54
CA PRO A 68 -0.17 -11.47 5.74
C PRO A 68 -0.53 -11.01 7.16
N ASP A 69 0.09 -11.61 8.17
CA ASP A 69 -0.17 -11.29 9.59
C ASP A 69 0.28 -9.89 10.01
N ASP A 70 1.13 -9.23 9.22
CA ASP A 70 1.58 -7.85 9.48
C ASP A 70 0.64 -6.79 8.90
N VAL A 71 -0.40 -7.21 8.16
CA VAL A 71 -1.35 -6.29 7.53
C VAL A 71 -2.36 -5.80 8.55
N CYS A 72 -2.43 -4.49 8.72
CA CYS A 72 -3.44 -3.80 9.51
C CYS A 72 -4.36 -2.98 8.60
N VAL A 73 -5.65 -2.89 8.91
CA VAL A 73 -6.58 -2.02 8.19
C VAL A 73 -6.99 -0.86 9.08
N PHE A 74 -6.91 0.36 8.55
CA PHE A 74 -7.42 1.56 9.20
C PHE A 74 -8.70 2.04 8.53
N ARG A 75 -9.67 2.45 9.34
CA ARG A 75 -10.80 3.28 8.91
C ARG A 75 -10.45 4.75 9.12
N ILE A 76 -10.60 5.54 8.06
CA ILE A 76 -10.36 6.98 8.06
C ILE A 76 -11.70 7.67 7.87
N SER A 77 -12.10 8.43 8.89
CA SER A 77 -13.36 9.17 8.90
C SER A 77 -13.15 10.68 8.86
N GLY A 78 -14.08 11.41 8.25
CA GLY A 78 -14.06 12.87 8.25
C GLY A 78 -12.90 13.47 7.45
N PRO A 79 -12.55 14.76 7.69
CA PRO A 79 -11.57 15.50 6.90
C PRO A 79 -10.12 15.19 7.34
N LYS A 80 -9.75 13.91 7.39
CA LYS A 80 -8.40 13.46 7.76
C LYS A 80 -7.57 13.19 6.51
N PHE A 81 -6.30 13.58 6.57
CA PHE A 81 -5.29 13.26 5.59
C PHE A 81 -4.28 12.30 6.20
N LEU A 82 -3.91 11.28 5.44
CA LEU A 82 -2.80 10.39 5.76
C LEU A 82 -1.58 10.78 4.94
N LYS A 83 -0.39 10.74 5.57
CA LYS A 83 0.90 10.74 4.88
C LYS A 83 1.52 9.35 5.05
N LEU A 84 1.70 8.65 3.94
CA LEU A 84 2.45 7.41 3.87
C LEU A 84 3.93 7.75 3.74
N ASN A 85 4.74 7.20 4.65
CA ASN A 85 6.19 7.30 4.55
C ASN A 85 6.68 6.41 3.39
N VAL A 86 7.88 6.72 2.88
CA VAL A 86 8.55 5.92 1.85
C VAL A 86 8.57 4.45 2.26
N GLY A 87 8.22 3.57 1.32
CA GLY A 87 8.20 2.13 1.51
C GLY A 87 7.00 1.58 2.27
N THR A 88 6.10 2.43 2.79
CA THR A 88 4.88 1.93 3.47
C THR A 88 4.04 1.15 2.47
N TRP A 89 3.84 -0.15 2.75
CA TRP A 89 2.90 -0.96 2.00
C TRP A 89 1.49 -0.48 2.27
N HIS A 90 0.70 -0.33 1.21
CA HIS A 90 -0.67 0.11 1.31
C HIS A 90 -1.58 -0.51 0.23
N ALA A 91 -2.84 -0.72 0.58
CA ALA A 91 -3.91 -1.23 -0.26
C ALA A 91 -5.14 -0.35 -0.09
N GLY A 92 -5.51 0.36 -1.16
CA GLY A 92 -6.58 1.36 -1.16
C GLY A 92 -6.16 2.65 -1.85
N PRO A 93 -6.93 3.74 -1.72
CA PRO A 93 -8.15 3.86 -0.91
C PRO A 93 -9.26 2.86 -1.28
N LEU A 94 -9.96 2.32 -0.27
CA LEU A 94 -11.12 1.44 -0.42
C LEU A 94 -12.36 2.11 0.18
N PHE A 95 -13.52 1.99 -0.47
CA PHE A 95 -14.76 2.65 -0.04
C PHE A 95 -16.01 1.97 -0.64
N LYS A 96 -17.15 2.07 0.06
CA LYS A 96 -18.42 1.44 -0.36
C LYS A 96 -19.13 2.15 -1.52
N LYS A 97 -18.91 3.46 -1.67
CA LYS A 97 -19.54 4.23 -2.75
C LYS A 97 -19.02 3.73 -4.10
N LYS A 98 -19.82 3.90 -5.16
CA LYS A 98 -19.39 3.57 -6.53
C LYS A 98 -18.17 4.39 -6.95
N THR A 99 -18.14 5.67 -6.59
CA THR A 99 -17.05 6.58 -6.92
C THR A 99 -16.71 7.49 -5.74
N MET A 100 -15.47 7.95 -5.68
CA MET A 100 -15.00 8.93 -4.70
C MET A 100 -13.78 9.68 -5.22
N ASP A 101 -13.71 10.98 -4.89
CA ASP A 101 -12.58 11.83 -5.21
C ASP A 101 -11.64 11.97 -4.02
N PHE A 102 -10.35 11.87 -4.30
CA PHE A 102 -9.27 12.02 -3.34
C PHE A 102 -8.34 13.17 -3.73
N TYR A 103 -7.93 13.94 -2.74
CA TYR A 103 -6.66 14.63 -2.79
C TYR A 103 -5.56 13.59 -2.76
N ASN A 104 -4.65 13.65 -3.73
CA ASN A 104 -3.50 12.77 -3.84
C ASN A 104 -2.27 13.64 -4.11
N LEU A 105 -1.32 13.65 -3.18
CA LEU A 105 -0.07 14.38 -3.32
C LEU A 105 1.08 13.38 -3.39
N GLU A 106 1.61 13.21 -4.59
CA GLU A 106 2.76 12.37 -4.95
C GLU A 106 3.36 12.87 -6.27
N LEU A 107 4.39 12.19 -6.80
CA LEU A 107 4.89 12.48 -8.14
C LEU A 107 3.93 11.94 -9.20
N SER A 108 3.77 12.68 -10.30
CA SER A 108 2.83 12.32 -11.38
C SER A 108 3.14 10.99 -12.07
N ASN A 109 4.37 10.49 -11.93
CA ASN A 109 4.83 9.23 -12.52
C ASN A 109 5.03 8.11 -11.48
N THR A 110 4.68 8.29 -10.21
CA THR A 110 4.87 7.30 -9.14
C THR A 110 4.36 5.91 -9.54
N ASN A 111 3.13 5.84 -10.08
CA ASN A 111 2.50 4.59 -10.50
C ASN A 111 3.11 3.95 -11.78
N VAL A 112 4.06 4.62 -12.42
CA VAL A 112 4.77 4.12 -13.61
C VAL A 112 6.15 3.62 -13.24
N VAL A 113 6.90 4.41 -12.46
CA VAL A 113 8.34 4.15 -12.22
C VAL A 113 8.67 3.66 -10.82
N ASP A 114 7.78 3.83 -9.84
CA ASP A 114 8.04 3.58 -8.43
C ASP A 114 6.90 2.77 -7.78
N HIS A 115 6.55 1.62 -8.35
CA HIS A 115 5.51 0.74 -7.81
C HIS A 115 6.02 -0.68 -7.66
N THR A 116 5.96 -1.22 -6.45
CA THR A 116 6.24 -2.63 -6.17
C THR A 116 5.03 -3.24 -5.50
N THR A 117 4.51 -4.34 -6.04
CA THR A 117 3.26 -4.95 -5.58
C THR A 117 3.48 -6.39 -5.14
N HIS A 118 2.97 -6.73 -3.97
CA HIS A 118 2.83 -8.10 -3.50
C HIS A 118 1.38 -8.57 -3.68
N ASP A 119 1.19 -9.81 -4.13
CA ASP A 119 -0.12 -10.42 -4.36
C ASP A 119 -0.30 -11.61 -3.41
N PHE A 120 -0.94 -11.35 -2.27
CA PHE A 120 -1.19 -12.32 -1.21
C PHE A 120 -2.01 -13.53 -1.69
N LEU A 121 -2.90 -13.35 -2.67
CA LEU A 121 -3.68 -14.47 -3.18
C LEU A 121 -2.79 -15.46 -3.94
N LYS A 122 -1.78 -14.96 -4.65
CA LYS A 122 -0.85 -15.81 -5.40
C LYS A 122 0.15 -16.49 -4.47
N HIS A 123 0.78 -15.72 -3.60
CA HIS A 123 1.93 -16.14 -2.81
C HIS A 123 1.54 -16.80 -1.48
N ASP A 124 0.45 -16.34 -0.86
CA ASP A 124 0.07 -16.72 0.52
C ASP A 124 -1.31 -17.42 0.59
N LYS A 125 -2.07 -17.42 -0.51
CA LYS A 125 -3.46 -17.90 -0.58
C LYS A 125 -4.41 -17.12 0.34
N VAL A 126 -4.10 -15.86 0.59
CA VAL A 126 -4.86 -14.95 1.45
C VAL A 126 -5.51 -13.82 0.64
N ALA A 127 -6.73 -13.46 1.02
CA ALA A 127 -7.38 -12.21 0.63
C ALA A 127 -7.98 -11.57 1.88
N PHE A 128 -7.99 -10.24 1.92
CA PHE A 128 -8.52 -9.46 3.03
C PHE A 128 -9.91 -8.95 2.66
N MET A 129 -10.84 -9.07 3.59
CA MET A 129 -12.19 -8.51 3.51
C MET A 129 -12.40 -7.62 4.74
N ILE A 130 -12.93 -6.42 4.53
CA ILE A 130 -13.17 -5.46 5.60
C ILE A 130 -14.65 -5.55 5.97
N GLU A 131 -14.91 -6.07 7.17
CA GLU A 131 -16.24 -6.05 7.79
C GLU A 131 -16.46 -4.68 8.46
N GLU A 132 -17.68 -4.14 8.34
CA GLU A 132 -18.10 -2.88 8.98
C GLU A 132 -19.09 -3.16 10.11
#